data_AF-A0A9D7A125-F1
#
_entry.id   AF-A0A9D7A125-F1
#
_cell.length_a   1.000
_cell.length_b   1.000
_cell.length_c   1.000
_cell.angle_alpha   90.00
_cell.angle_beta   90.00
_cell.angle_gamma   90.00
#
_symmetry.space_group_name_H-M   'P 1'
#
loop_
_entity.id
_entity.type
_entity.pdbx_description
1 polymer ?
#
loop_
_entity_poly.entity_id
_entity_poly.type
_entity_poly.pdbx_seq_one_letter_code
_entity_poly.pdbx_strand_id
1 'polypeptide(L)'
;MIQVHIDGSRRPRPPAQRIVFCDGATEGALGAGDLELSHWIPNRTPARWKADTSTEICLNHVADRAAEAAEAARGEAAERYDLAVNNHVDVDGVLSLWVLAHGEAALAHRRTLVQTAEIGDFHGWGEPAAQALYEALVHAMQQGTRESLDANDVVERCFARIDAVLAGAPVPEAAPGLAAMAAALARLQSGEVVRHLRGERLVHYSVPAALAEADLAQALAVARFNVSLAEASLVPPQARAQGDGGRDGQRLQLLSYETRTGWYHDLWLPGYAWAETPHRWRPPGLGDGGDSNVHRYANAPLDTAARDLGRDERHPGRWAVATTLTPFKALPERAFPIVLSFLREGRPEPSSLSADVVGARLEAAFADLR
;
A
#
# COMPACT_ATOMS: atom_id res chain seq x y z
N MET A 1 -7.72 -0.82 29.74
CA MET A 1 -7.42 -1.45 28.46
C MET A 1 -8.67 -1.34 27.61
N ILE A 2 -8.54 -0.81 26.40
CA ILE A 2 -9.63 -0.75 25.41
C ILE A 2 -9.88 -2.17 24.88
N GLN A 3 -11.13 -2.54 24.65
CA GLN A 3 -11.46 -3.82 24.01
C GLN A 3 -11.26 -3.70 22.50
N VAL A 4 -11.09 -4.82 21.81
CA VAL A 4 -10.92 -4.86 20.35
C VAL A 4 -11.99 -5.76 19.72
N HIS A 5 -12.49 -5.36 18.54
CA HIS A 5 -13.46 -6.13 17.78
C HIS A 5 -13.31 -5.91 16.28
N ILE A 6 -13.54 -6.96 15.50
CA ILE A 6 -13.68 -6.91 14.04
C ILE A 6 -15.13 -7.08 13.64
N ASP A 7 -15.68 -6.13 12.89
CA ASP A 7 -17.02 -6.26 12.31
C ASP A 7 -17.07 -7.47 11.36
N GLY A 8 -18.16 -8.22 11.44
CA GLY A 8 -18.30 -9.50 10.73
C GLY A 8 -17.73 -10.71 11.48
N SER A 9 -17.11 -10.51 12.66
CA SER A 9 -16.81 -11.60 13.59
C SER A 9 -18.08 -12.37 14.00
N ARG A 10 -17.94 -13.69 14.21
CA ARG A 10 -18.96 -14.56 14.81
C ARG A 10 -19.13 -14.30 16.31
N ARG A 11 -18.14 -13.66 16.95
CA ARG A 11 -18.24 -13.23 18.35
C ARG A 11 -19.12 -11.97 18.42
N PRO A 12 -20.04 -11.87 19.38
CA PRO A 12 -20.84 -10.65 19.52
C PRO A 12 -19.94 -9.46 19.86
N ARG A 13 -20.25 -8.29 19.28
CA ARG A 13 -19.58 -7.03 19.64
C ARG A 13 -19.79 -6.76 21.14
N PRO A 14 -18.72 -6.48 21.91
CA PRO A 14 -18.86 -6.08 23.31
C PRO A 14 -19.70 -4.80 23.45
N PRO A 15 -20.50 -4.66 24.53
CA PRO A 15 -21.17 -3.39 24.80
C PRO A 15 -20.14 -2.30 25.10
N ALA A 16 -20.29 -1.14 24.48
CA ALA A 16 -19.39 0.00 24.64
C ALA A 16 -20.19 1.31 24.65
N GLN A 17 -19.72 2.32 25.40
CA GLN A 17 -20.35 3.64 25.40
C GLN A 17 -19.73 4.57 24.36
N ARG A 18 -18.42 4.43 24.13
CA ARG A 18 -17.67 5.19 23.13
C ARG A 18 -16.76 4.26 22.33
N ILE A 19 -16.86 4.34 21.01
CA ILE A 19 -16.15 3.48 20.08
C ILE A 19 -15.15 4.31 19.26
N VAL A 20 -13.95 3.75 19.06
CA VAL A 20 -13.01 4.22 18.03
C VAL A 20 -13.07 3.23 16.87
N PHE A 21 -13.50 3.70 15.71
CA PHE A 21 -13.34 2.98 14.44
C PHE A 21 -11.96 3.31 13.89
N CYS A 22 -11.15 2.29 13.59
CA CYS A 22 -9.86 2.46 12.95
C CYS A 22 -9.81 1.72 11.63
N ASP A 23 -9.09 2.30 10.69
CA ASP A 23 -8.84 1.70 9.38
C ASP A 23 -10.11 1.36 8.56
N GLY A 24 -11.13 2.17 8.77
CA GLY A 24 -12.41 2.04 8.10
C GLY A 24 -13.56 1.95 9.10
N ALA A 25 -14.71 2.44 8.69
CA ALA A 25 -15.96 2.29 9.42
C ALA A 25 -17.03 1.72 8.51
N THR A 26 -17.91 0.90 9.06
CA THR A 26 -19.13 0.53 8.35
C THR A 26 -19.99 1.78 8.17
N GLU A 27 -20.58 1.98 6.98
CA GLU A 27 -21.40 3.16 6.69
C GLU A 27 -22.52 3.32 7.73
N GLY A 28 -22.65 4.54 8.27
CA GLY A 28 -23.65 4.85 9.31
C GLY A 28 -23.34 4.30 10.71
N ALA A 29 -22.19 3.65 10.93
CA ALA A 29 -21.84 3.06 12.22
C ALA A 29 -21.41 4.09 13.29
N LEU A 30 -20.99 5.30 12.89
CA LEU A 30 -20.53 6.32 13.82
C LEU A 30 -21.70 7.00 14.54
N GLY A 31 -21.81 6.75 15.85
CA GLY A 31 -22.72 7.44 16.75
C GLY A 31 -22.18 8.79 17.26
N ALA A 32 -22.98 9.44 18.11
CA ALA A 32 -22.55 10.66 18.81
C ALA A 32 -21.50 10.31 19.88
N GLY A 33 -20.30 10.88 19.76
CA GLY A 33 -19.18 10.63 20.68
C GLY A 33 -18.23 9.52 20.23
N ASP A 34 -18.53 8.82 19.14
CA ASP A 34 -17.59 7.91 18.49
C ASP A 34 -16.54 8.68 17.68
N LEU A 35 -15.42 8.02 17.44
CA LEU A 35 -14.28 8.55 16.73
C LEU A 35 -13.92 7.65 15.54
N GLU A 36 -13.49 8.24 14.43
CA GLU A 36 -12.87 7.53 13.33
C GLU A 36 -11.40 7.94 13.19
N LEU A 37 -10.52 6.95 13.03
CA LEU A 37 -9.08 7.05 12.83
C LEU A 37 -8.69 6.20 11.61
N SER A 38 -8.93 6.72 10.42
CA SER A 38 -8.72 6.01 9.16
C SER A 38 -8.14 6.93 8.09
N HIS A 39 -7.28 6.39 7.21
CA HIS A 39 -6.87 7.05 5.97
C HIS A 39 -7.84 6.83 4.81
N TRP A 40 -8.87 6.00 4.98
CA TRP A 40 -9.79 5.63 3.90
C TRP A 40 -10.56 6.86 3.44
N ILE A 41 -10.85 6.97 2.15
CA ILE A 41 -11.62 8.10 1.62
C ILE A 41 -13.07 7.66 1.37
N PRO A 42 -14.08 8.43 1.82
CA PRO A 42 -13.98 9.53 2.79
C PRO A 42 -13.81 9.01 4.22
N ASN A 43 -13.19 9.81 5.09
CA ASN A 43 -13.17 9.60 6.55
C ASN A 43 -13.50 10.89 7.29
N ARG A 44 -13.80 10.75 8.59
CA ARG A 44 -14.03 11.84 9.55
C ARG A 44 -12.87 12.00 10.55
N THR A 45 -11.69 11.48 10.22
CA THR A 45 -10.49 11.59 11.07
C THR A 45 -10.18 13.07 11.34
N PRO A 46 -10.08 13.50 12.62
CA PRO A 46 -9.73 14.87 12.96
C PRO A 46 -8.37 15.28 12.38
N ALA A 47 -8.29 16.48 11.81
CA ALA A 47 -7.11 16.99 11.10
C ALA A 47 -5.81 16.90 11.91
N ARG A 48 -5.87 17.10 13.24
CA ARG A 48 -4.71 17.03 14.14
C ARG A 48 -4.06 15.64 14.22
N TRP A 49 -4.76 14.58 13.83
CA TRP A 49 -4.25 13.21 13.88
C TRP A 49 -4.03 12.61 12.50
N LYS A 50 -4.49 13.28 11.42
CA LYS A 50 -4.31 12.78 10.05
C LYS A 50 -2.84 12.52 9.76
N ALA A 51 -2.60 11.39 9.10
CA ALA A 51 -1.31 10.90 8.68
C ALA A 51 -1.54 9.92 7.52
N ASP A 52 -0.47 9.32 7.00
CA ASP A 52 -0.59 8.52 5.77
C ASP A 52 -1.23 7.15 6.02
N THR A 53 -0.92 6.48 7.14
CA THR A 53 -1.48 5.17 7.52
C THR A 53 -2.47 5.29 8.68
N SER A 54 -3.47 4.41 8.76
CA SER A 54 -4.39 4.33 9.91
C SER A 54 -3.62 4.04 11.20
N THR A 55 -2.55 3.24 11.12
CA THR A 55 -1.61 2.98 12.22
C THR A 55 -0.95 4.27 12.71
N GLU A 56 -0.44 5.10 11.80
CA GLU A 56 0.18 6.39 12.17
C GLU A 56 -0.84 7.36 12.77
N ILE A 57 -2.06 7.39 12.23
CA ILE A 57 -3.18 8.16 12.77
C ILE A 57 -3.46 7.73 14.23
N CYS A 58 -3.53 6.42 14.49
CA CYS A 58 -3.71 5.88 15.84
C CYS A 58 -2.55 6.23 16.77
N LEU A 59 -1.30 6.18 16.30
CA LEU A 59 -0.12 6.57 17.07
C LEU A 59 -0.13 8.07 17.42
N ASN A 60 -0.59 8.92 16.50
CA ASN A 60 -0.76 10.36 16.75
C ASN A 60 -1.84 10.63 17.78
N HIS A 61 -2.97 9.93 17.68
CA HIS A 61 -4.02 9.98 18.68
C HIS A 61 -3.51 9.58 20.07
N VAL A 62 -2.83 8.43 20.18
CA VAL A 62 -2.27 7.94 21.46
C VAL A 62 -1.26 8.92 22.06
N ALA A 63 -0.35 9.48 21.24
CA ALA A 63 0.64 10.45 21.71
C ALA A 63 -0.02 11.74 22.25
N ASP A 64 -1.03 12.24 21.54
CA ASP A 64 -1.81 13.40 21.95
C ASP A 64 -2.57 13.16 23.26
N ARG A 65 -3.21 11.98 23.40
CA ARG A 65 -3.88 11.59 24.65
C ARG A 65 -2.91 11.45 25.83
N ALA A 66 -1.72 10.91 25.60
CA ALA A 66 -0.68 10.79 26.63
C ALA A 66 -0.19 12.17 27.11
N ALA A 67 -0.02 13.11 26.19
CA ALA A 67 0.31 14.50 26.52
C ALA A 67 -0.80 15.17 27.34
N GLU A 68 -2.06 15.04 26.91
CA GLU A 68 -3.21 15.56 27.67
C GLU A 68 -3.31 14.93 29.06
N ALA A 69 -3.11 13.62 29.21
CA ALA A 69 -3.15 12.96 30.51
C ALA A 69 -2.06 13.48 31.47
N ALA A 70 -0.86 13.76 30.95
CA ALA A 70 0.22 14.36 31.72
C ALA A 70 -0.12 15.79 32.20
N GLU A 71 -0.89 16.55 31.42
CA GLU A 71 -1.38 17.89 31.78
C GLU A 71 -2.60 17.83 32.72
N ALA A 72 -3.55 16.94 32.45
CA ALA A 72 -4.84 16.78 33.12
C ALA A 72 -4.74 16.11 34.50
N ALA A 73 -3.60 15.51 34.85
CA ALA A 73 -3.23 15.23 36.24
C ALA A 73 -3.32 16.47 37.18
N ARG A 74 -3.65 17.65 36.62
CA ARG A 74 -3.99 18.91 37.30
C ARG A 74 -5.48 19.21 37.47
N GLY A 75 -6.43 18.36 37.07
CA GLY A 75 -7.83 18.49 37.52
C GLY A 75 -8.99 18.03 36.62
N GLU A 76 -8.78 17.49 35.42
CA GLU A 76 -9.88 17.06 34.53
C GLU A 76 -9.73 15.61 34.05
N ALA A 77 -10.85 14.91 33.85
CA ALA A 77 -10.85 13.53 33.39
C ALA A 77 -10.69 13.48 31.86
N ALA A 78 -9.63 12.82 31.37
CA ALA A 78 -9.42 12.62 29.95
C ALA A 78 -10.55 11.76 29.34
N GLU A 79 -10.99 12.12 28.12
CA GLU A 79 -11.95 11.31 27.37
C GLU A 79 -11.42 9.89 27.16
N ARG A 80 -12.26 8.89 27.40
CA ARG A 80 -11.90 7.47 27.32
C ARG A 80 -12.80 6.73 26.36
N TYR A 81 -12.19 5.92 25.51
CA TYR A 81 -12.87 4.99 24.62
C TYR A 81 -12.81 3.57 25.19
N ASP A 82 -13.89 2.81 25.03
CA ASP A 82 -14.05 1.48 25.62
C ASP A 82 -13.77 0.36 24.62
N LEU A 83 -13.97 0.64 23.33
CA LEU A 83 -13.87 -0.34 22.25
C LEU A 83 -13.20 0.27 21.01
N ALA A 84 -12.23 -0.45 20.45
CA ALA A 84 -11.67 -0.22 19.12
C ALA A 84 -12.26 -1.22 18.13
N VAL A 85 -12.72 -0.74 16.98
CA VAL A 85 -13.37 -1.54 15.94
C VAL A 85 -12.65 -1.33 14.61
N ASN A 86 -12.41 -2.42 13.89
CA ASN A 86 -12.09 -2.38 12.46
C ASN A 86 -13.13 -3.23 11.69
N ASN A 87 -13.37 -2.95 10.42
CA ASN A 87 -14.34 -3.67 9.59
C ASN A 87 -13.73 -4.80 8.73
N HIS A 88 -12.41 -4.98 8.76
CA HIS A 88 -11.72 -6.05 8.06
C HIS A 88 -10.41 -6.42 8.77
N VAL A 89 -9.71 -7.44 8.24
CA VAL A 89 -8.42 -7.92 8.77
C VAL A 89 -7.35 -7.77 7.70
N ASP A 90 -6.40 -6.88 7.96
CA ASP A 90 -5.21 -6.63 7.17
C ASP A 90 -4.07 -6.09 8.05
N VAL A 91 -2.93 -5.72 7.46
CA VAL A 91 -1.77 -5.27 8.24
C VAL A 91 -2.03 -3.92 8.92
N ASP A 92 -2.48 -2.88 8.20
CA ASP A 92 -2.66 -1.54 8.79
C ASP A 92 -3.75 -1.54 9.87
N GLY A 93 -4.86 -2.24 9.62
CA GLY A 93 -5.95 -2.42 10.57
C GLY A 93 -5.56 -3.17 11.84
N VAL A 94 -4.83 -4.28 11.72
CA VAL A 94 -4.35 -5.05 12.89
C VAL A 94 -3.38 -4.21 13.73
N LEU A 95 -2.46 -3.49 13.08
CA LEU A 95 -1.51 -2.62 13.77
C LEU A 95 -2.23 -1.45 14.45
N SER A 96 -3.22 -0.85 13.81
CA SER A 96 -4.07 0.21 14.37
C SER A 96 -4.77 -0.25 15.66
N LEU A 97 -5.39 -1.43 15.63
CA LEU A 97 -6.02 -2.02 16.81
C LEU A 97 -5.00 -2.31 17.92
N TRP A 98 -3.82 -2.83 17.57
CA TRP A 98 -2.76 -3.12 18.54
C TRP A 98 -2.26 -1.84 19.21
N VAL A 99 -2.06 -0.76 18.44
CA VAL A 99 -1.66 0.56 18.95
C VAL A 99 -2.69 1.08 19.95
N LEU A 100 -3.98 1.03 19.62
CA LEU A 100 -5.05 1.47 20.53
C LEU A 100 -5.10 0.61 21.80
N ALA A 101 -4.92 -0.71 21.68
CA ALA A 101 -4.91 -1.65 22.81
C ALA A 101 -3.74 -1.43 23.78
N HIS A 102 -2.55 -1.10 23.27
CA HIS A 102 -1.31 -0.99 24.04
C HIS A 102 -0.95 0.45 24.43
N GLY A 103 -1.62 1.44 23.85
CA GLY A 103 -1.47 2.85 24.20
C GLY A 103 -0.01 3.32 24.11
N GLU A 104 0.47 4.01 25.15
CA GLU A 104 1.81 4.62 25.19
C GLU A 104 2.95 3.64 24.90
N ALA A 105 2.81 2.36 25.24
CA ALA A 105 3.84 1.34 24.96
C ALA A 105 4.12 1.21 23.46
N ALA A 106 3.12 1.45 22.60
CA ALA A 106 3.28 1.40 21.16
C ALA A 106 4.17 2.52 20.60
N LEU A 107 4.26 3.67 21.30
CA LEU A 107 5.01 4.83 20.83
C LEU A 107 6.51 4.55 20.70
N ALA A 108 7.05 3.65 21.52
CA ALA A 108 8.44 3.20 21.44
C ALA A 108 8.78 2.50 20.12
N HIS A 109 7.77 1.98 19.41
CA HIS A 109 7.91 1.20 18.19
C HIS A 109 7.38 1.93 16.95
N ARG A 110 7.05 3.23 17.06
CA ARG A 110 6.42 4.05 16.00
C ARG A 110 7.01 3.81 14.62
N ARG A 111 8.34 3.89 14.46
CA ARG A 111 9.00 3.74 13.15
C ARG A 111 8.70 2.38 12.51
N THR A 112 8.87 1.29 13.26
CA THR A 112 8.65 -0.07 12.76
C THR A 112 7.19 -0.28 12.41
N LEU A 113 6.26 0.13 13.28
CA LEU A 113 4.81 -0.02 13.06
C LEU A 113 4.34 0.73 11.82
N VAL A 114 4.73 2.00 11.66
CA VAL A 114 4.36 2.81 10.48
C VAL A 114 4.92 2.20 9.20
N GLN A 115 6.20 1.82 9.18
CA GLN A 115 6.79 1.19 8.00
C GLN A 115 6.14 -0.15 7.66
N THR A 116 5.75 -0.95 8.67
CA THR A 116 5.02 -2.21 8.43
C THR A 116 3.66 -1.96 7.80
N ALA A 117 2.91 -0.96 8.29
CA ALA A 117 1.64 -0.55 7.69
C ALA A 117 1.84 -0.08 6.23
N GLU A 118 2.86 0.75 5.97
CA GLU A 118 3.16 1.21 4.62
C GLU A 118 3.53 0.07 3.66
N ILE A 119 4.24 -0.97 4.11
CA ILE A 119 4.52 -2.16 3.30
C ILE A 119 3.21 -2.84 2.89
N GLY A 120 2.26 -2.96 3.82
CA GLY A 120 0.97 -3.65 3.60
C GLY A 120 0.03 -2.92 2.66
N ASP A 121 -0.11 -1.62 2.82
CA ASP A 121 -1.17 -0.85 2.15
C ASP A 121 -0.69 -0.03 0.97
N PHE A 122 0.58 0.38 0.99
CA PHE A 122 1.14 1.29 0.00
C PHE A 122 2.28 0.68 -0.81
N HIS A 123 2.60 -0.59 -0.55
CA HIS A 123 3.79 -1.24 -1.08
C HIS A 123 5.07 -0.43 -0.78
N GLY A 124 5.11 0.22 0.38
CA GLY A 124 6.21 1.06 0.82
C GLY A 124 7.47 0.28 1.13
N TRP A 125 8.57 1.01 1.33
CA TRP A 125 9.81 0.44 1.84
C TRP A 125 9.84 0.53 3.37
N GLY A 126 10.24 -0.57 4.02
CA GLY A 126 10.49 -0.59 5.45
C GLY A 126 11.86 -1.19 5.78
N GLU A 127 12.37 -0.88 6.97
CA GLU A 127 13.60 -1.48 7.48
C GLU A 127 13.43 -2.98 7.75
N PRO A 128 14.53 -3.75 7.92
CA PRO A 128 14.45 -5.19 8.13
C PRO A 128 13.49 -5.61 9.26
N ALA A 129 13.42 -4.84 10.35
CA ALA A 129 12.46 -5.10 11.44
C ALA A 129 11.00 -4.95 10.98
N ALA A 130 10.70 -3.94 10.15
CA ALA A 130 9.37 -3.71 9.62
C ALA A 130 8.97 -4.79 8.60
N GLN A 131 9.92 -5.25 7.77
CA GLN A 131 9.71 -6.34 6.83
C GLN A 131 9.48 -7.68 7.55
N ALA A 132 10.25 -7.96 8.60
CA ALA A 132 10.06 -9.16 9.42
C ALA A 132 8.71 -9.16 10.13
N LEU A 133 8.29 -8.01 10.69
CA LEU A 133 6.97 -7.85 11.28
C LEU A 133 5.87 -8.04 10.23
N TYR A 134 6.00 -7.42 9.06
CA TYR A 134 5.06 -7.57 7.94
C TYR A 134 4.84 -9.05 7.58
N GLU A 135 5.93 -9.78 7.35
CA GLU A 135 5.87 -11.21 7.01
C GLU A 135 5.24 -12.04 8.12
N ALA A 136 5.54 -11.75 9.39
CA ALA A 136 4.94 -12.44 10.52
C ALA A 136 3.41 -12.27 10.55
N LEU A 137 2.92 -11.06 10.28
CA LEU A 137 1.49 -10.75 10.27
C LEU A 137 0.79 -11.40 9.08
N VAL A 138 1.36 -11.28 7.88
CA VAL A 138 0.81 -11.93 6.68
C VAL A 138 0.72 -13.44 6.88
N HIS A 139 1.77 -14.09 7.41
CA HIS A 139 1.73 -15.52 7.69
C HIS A 139 0.66 -15.88 8.72
N ALA A 140 0.54 -15.12 9.81
CA ALA A 140 -0.48 -15.35 10.83
C ALA A 140 -1.90 -15.22 10.27
N MET A 141 -2.16 -14.20 9.45
CA MET A 141 -3.44 -13.99 8.79
C MET A 141 -3.76 -15.12 7.81
N GLN A 142 -2.82 -15.47 6.94
CA GLN A 142 -3.01 -16.56 5.98
C GLN A 142 -3.25 -17.91 6.66
N GLN A 143 -2.53 -18.21 7.74
CA GLN A 143 -2.79 -19.40 8.55
C GLN A 143 -4.19 -19.37 9.15
N GLY A 144 -4.59 -18.24 9.72
CA GLY A 144 -5.93 -18.05 10.25
C GLY A 144 -7.04 -18.28 9.23
N THR A 145 -6.86 -17.77 8.00
CA THR A 145 -7.79 -18.04 6.88
C THR A 145 -7.85 -19.53 6.53
N ARG A 146 -6.70 -20.22 6.42
CA ARG A 146 -6.65 -21.66 6.12
C ARG A 146 -7.32 -22.49 7.20
N GLU A 147 -7.20 -22.07 8.45
CA GLU A 147 -7.83 -22.69 9.61
C GLU A 147 -9.30 -22.27 9.81
N SER A 148 -9.83 -21.37 8.98
CA SER A 148 -11.20 -20.82 9.10
C SER A 148 -11.48 -20.23 10.48
N LEU A 149 -10.49 -19.54 11.04
CA LEU A 149 -10.61 -18.85 12.33
C LEU A 149 -11.59 -17.69 12.24
N ASP A 150 -12.14 -17.31 13.39
CA ASP A 150 -12.88 -16.06 13.48
C ASP A 150 -11.96 -14.85 13.26
N ALA A 151 -12.48 -13.75 12.71
CA ALA A 151 -11.70 -12.54 12.50
C ALA A 151 -11.04 -12.02 13.80
N ASN A 152 -11.74 -12.10 14.94
CA ASN A 152 -11.17 -11.74 16.23
C ASN A 152 -10.05 -12.69 16.68
N ASP A 153 -10.18 -14.00 16.39
CA ASP A 153 -9.11 -14.97 16.69
C ASP A 153 -7.84 -14.68 15.84
N VAL A 154 -8.02 -14.24 14.59
CA VAL A 154 -6.91 -13.86 13.72
C VAL A 154 -6.19 -12.63 14.25
N VAL A 155 -6.94 -11.61 14.70
CA VAL A 155 -6.36 -10.41 15.32
C VAL A 155 -5.60 -10.76 16.61
N GLU A 156 -6.18 -11.57 17.49
CA GLU A 156 -5.52 -12.04 18.72
C GLU A 156 -4.21 -12.78 18.41
N ARG A 157 -4.22 -13.64 17.38
CA ARG A 157 -3.00 -14.31 16.89
C ARG A 157 -1.98 -13.29 16.40
N CYS A 158 -2.41 -12.29 15.63
CA CYS A 158 -1.53 -11.26 15.14
C CYS A 158 -0.94 -10.40 16.27
N PHE A 159 -1.72 -10.07 17.30
CA PHE A 159 -1.23 -9.35 18.48
C PHE A 159 -0.09 -10.11 19.16
N ALA A 160 -0.27 -11.41 19.39
CA ALA A 160 0.79 -12.25 19.96
C ALA A 160 2.06 -12.27 19.07
N ARG A 161 1.89 -12.17 17.75
CA ARG A 161 3.02 -12.04 16.82
C ARG A 161 3.69 -10.66 16.90
N ILE A 162 2.93 -9.57 16.99
CA ILE A 162 3.47 -8.22 17.18
C ILE A 162 4.33 -8.20 18.44
N ASP A 163 3.78 -8.65 19.57
CA ASP A 163 4.48 -8.65 20.86
C ASP A 163 5.79 -9.45 20.80
N ALA A 164 5.74 -10.66 20.23
CA ALA A 164 6.91 -11.50 20.08
C ALA A 164 8.00 -10.84 19.21
N VAL A 165 7.63 -10.30 18.05
CA VAL A 165 8.58 -9.67 17.13
C VAL A 165 9.18 -8.40 17.72
N LEU A 166 8.38 -7.54 18.34
CA LEU A 166 8.87 -6.32 19.00
C LEU A 166 9.75 -6.62 20.21
N ALA A 167 9.55 -7.77 20.86
CA ALA A 167 10.43 -8.30 21.91
C ALA A 167 11.71 -8.97 21.35
N GLY A 168 11.89 -9.01 20.04
CA GLY A 168 13.09 -9.58 19.38
C GLY A 168 13.03 -11.07 19.12
N ALA A 169 11.84 -11.70 19.15
CA ALA A 169 11.70 -13.09 18.76
C ALA A 169 12.05 -13.28 17.27
N PRO A 170 12.70 -14.40 16.91
CA PRO A 170 13.00 -14.70 15.51
C PRO A 170 11.72 -14.98 14.72
N VAL A 171 11.71 -14.60 13.44
CA VAL A 171 10.61 -14.83 12.49
C VAL A 171 11.13 -15.72 11.35
N PRO A 172 11.32 -17.03 11.58
CA PRO A 172 11.85 -17.93 10.55
C PRO A 172 10.98 -17.96 9.28
N GLU A 173 9.67 -17.79 9.42
CA GLU A 173 8.72 -17.72 8.30
C GLU A 173 8.93 -16.49 7.39
N ALA A 174 9.60 -15.44 7.87
CA ALA A 174 9.93 -14.27 7.05
C ALA A 174 11.10 -14.51 6.09
N ALA A 175 11.90 -15.55 6.31
CA ALA A 175 13.15 -15.77 5.57
C ALA A 175 12.97 -15.82 4.05
N PRO A 176 11.95 -16.51 3.47
CA PRO A 176 11.73 -16.50 2.03
C PRO A 176 11.42 -15.12 1.47
N GLY A 177 10.57 -14.34 2.14
CA GLY A 177 10.20 -12.99 1.70
C GLY A 177 11.36 -12.01 1.79
N LEU A 178 12.13 -12.07 2.87
CA LEU A 178 13.34 -11.26 3.03
C LEU A 178 14.41 -11.62 1.98
N ALA A 179 14.58 -12.90 1.66
CA ALA A 179 15.49 -13.33 0.60
C ALA A 179 15.05 -12.84 -0.78
N ALA A 180 13.75 -12.90 -1.09
CA ALA A 180 13.19 -12.37 -2.33
C ALA A 180 13.42 -10.85 -2.45
N MET A 181 13.18 -10.09 -1.38
CA MET A 181 13.43 -8.65 -1.32
C MET A 181 14.92 -8.32 -1.52
N ALA A 182 15.81 -9.04 -0.83
CA ALA A 182 17.25 -8.88 -0.98
C ALA A 182 17.72 -9.16 -2.41
N ALA A 183 17.20 -10.22 -3.04
CA ALA A 183 17.52 -10.54 -4.43
C ALA A 183 17.06 -9.43 -5.39
N ALA A 184 15.85 -8.88 -5.21
CA ALA A 184 15.37 -7.78 -6.03
C ALA A 184 16.23 -6.52 -5.90
N LEU A 185 16.64 -6.16 -4.67
CA LEU A 185 17.53 -5.04 -4.43
C LEU A 185 18.90 -5.25 -5.07
N ALA A 186 19.45 -6.47 -4.99
CA ALA A 186 20.72 -6.80 -5.62
C ALA A 186 20.67 -6.59 -7.15
N ARG A 187 19.55 -6.92 -7.81
CA ARG A 187 19.35 -6.67 -9.25
C ARG A 187 19.32 -5.17 -9.59
N LEU A 188 18.64 -4.38 -8.77
CA LEU A 188 18.60 -2.92 -8.92
C LEU A 188 19.97 -2.28 -8.69
N GLN A 189 20.71 -2.74 -7.69
CA GLN A 189 22.02 -2.20 -7.31
C GLN A 189 23.14 -2.60 -8.28
N SER A 190 23.08 -3.82 -8.82
CA SER A 190 24.05 -4.30 -9.81
C SER A 190 23.81 -3.72 -11.21
N GLY A 191 22.64 -3.12 -11.47
CA GLY A 191 22.25 -2.61 -12.77
C GLY A 191 21.72 -3.68 -13.73
N GLU A 192 21.47 -4.91 -13.25
CA GLU A 192 20.76 -5.93 -14.02
C GLU A 192 19.35 -5.47 -14.39
N VAL A 193 18.70 -4.72 -13.48
CA VAL A 193 17.52 -3.89 -13.78
C VAL A 193 17.97 -2.44 -13.86
N VAL A 194 17.81 -1.82 -15.02
CA VAL A 194 18.31 -0.47 -15.27
C VAL A 194 17.28 0.55 -14.80
N ARG A 195 17.70 1.46 -13.91
CA ARG A 195 16.89 2.55 -13.40
C ARG A 195 17.24 3.87 -14.10
N HIS A 196 16.25 4.51 -14.71
CA HIS A 196 16.35 5.82 -15.34
C HIS A 196 15.47 6.83 -14.60
N LEU A 197 16.05 7.90 -14.07
CA LEU A 197 15.29 9.03 -13.57
C LEU A 197 14.86 9.91 -14.75
N ARG A 198 13.55 10.05 -14.99
CA ARG A 198 12.95 10.75 -16.15
C ARG A 198 12.20 11.99 -15.64
N GLY A 199 12.92 12.88 -14.97
CA GLY A 199 12.36 14.04 -14.28
C GLY A 199 12.09 13.82 -12.79
N GLU A 200 11.44 14.79 -12.14
CA GLU A 200 11.24 14.79 -10.69
C GLU A 200 10.19 13.74 -10.24
N ARG A 201 9.13 13.56 -11.04
CA ARG A 201 7.94 12.76 -10.70
C ARG A 201 7.82 11.44 -11.48
N LEU A 202 8.80 11.07 -12.31
CA LEU A 202 8.79 9.83 -13.08
C LEU A 202 10.14 9.11 -12.99
N VAL A 203 10.08 7.84 -12.64
CA VAL A 203 11.21 6.91 -12.71
C VAL A 203 10.85 5.74 -13.62
N HIS A 204 11.82 5.23 -14.36
CA HIS A 204 11.65 4.15 -15.31
C HIS A 204 12.61 2.99 -14.99
N TYR A 205 12.06 1.79 -14.82
CA TYR A 205 12.77 0.55 -14.61
C TYR A 205 12.68 -0.29 -15.88
N SER A 206 13.83 -0.58 -16.49
CA SER A 206 13.95 -1.43 -17.68
C SER A 206 14.56 -2.77 -17.30
N VAL A 207 13.86 -3.85 -17.64
CA VAL A 207 14.23 -5.23 -17.34
C VAL A 207 14.61 -5.93 -18.65
N PRO A 208 15.84 -6.44 -18.77
CA PRO A 208 16.33 -7.05 -20.01
C PRO A 208 15.66 -8.41 -20.28
N ALA A 209 15.65 -8.82 -21.56
CA ALA A 209 14.94 -10.02 -21.98
C ALA A 209 15.40 -11.29 -21.26
N ALA A 210 16.70 -11.42 -21.02
CA ALA A 210 17.26 -12.58 -20.32
C ALA A 210 16.66 -12.79 -18.92
N LEU A 211 16.34 -11.69 -18.22
CA LEU A 211 15.76 -11.76 -16.88
C LEU A 211 14.22 -11.87 -16.95
N ALA A 212 13.57 -11.08 -17.80
CA ALA A 212 12.12 -11.10 -17.94
C ALA A 212 11.59 -12.44 -18.48
N GLU A 213 12.27 -13.06 -19.44
CA GLU A 213 11.84 -14.33 -20.03
C GLU A 213 12.16 -15.56 -19.16
N ALA A 214 13.05 -15.42 -18.17
CA ALA A 214 13.34 -16.51 -17.23
C ALA A 214 12.08 -16.91 -16.44
N ASP A 215 11.27 -15.92 -16.06
CA ASP A 215 9.95 -16.11 -15.49
C ASP A 215 9.05 -14.91 -15.82
N LEU A 216 8.45 -14.94 -17.02
CA LEU A 216 7.61 -13.85 -17.49
C LEU A 216 6.35 -13.67 -16.63
N ALA A 217 5.85 -14.74 -16.02
CA ALA A 217 4.70 -14.66 -15.12
C ALA A 217 5.06 -13.85 -13.87
N GLN A 218 6.22 -14.12 -13.26
CA GLN A 218 6.73 -13.34 -12.14
C GLN A 218 7.10 -11.90 -12.54
N ALA A 219 7.65 -11.70 -13.73
CA ALA A 219 7.96 -10.36 -14.23
C ALA A 219 6.70 -9.50 -14.39
N LEU A 220 5.62 -10.08 -14.92
CA LEU A 220 4.35 -9.37 -15.15
C LEU A 220 3.41 -9.36 -13.95
N ALA A 221 3.74 -10.06 -12.87
CA ALA A 221 2.94 -10.13 -11.67
C ALA A 221 2.72 -8.74 -11.06
N VAL A 222 1.49 -8.49 -10.63
CA VAL A 222 1.12 -7.27 -9.89
C VAL A 222 1.05 -7.66 -8.42
N ALA A 223 1.87 -7.01 -7.60
CA ALA A 223 1.85 -7.23 -6.16
C ALA A 223 0.44 -6.97 -5.61
N ARG A 224 -0.03 -7.89 -4.78
CA ARG A 224 -1.30 -7.76 -4.06
C ARG A 224 -1.02 -7.17 -2.68
N PHE A 225 -2.01 -6.52 -2.08
CA PHE A 225 -1.91 -6.15 -0.67
C PHE A 225 -1.89 -7.38 0.23
N ASN A 226 -1.22 -7.26 1.36
CA ASN A 226 -1.26 -8.25 2.45
C ASN A 226 -0.91 -9.69 2.00
N VAL A 227 0.07 -9.84 1.10
CA VAL A 227 0.64 -11.14 0.70
C VAL A 227 2.13 -11.18 0.99
N SER A 228 2.70 -12.39 1.04
CA SER A 228 4.13 -12.52 1.37
C SER A 228 4.97 -11.80 0.31
N LEU A 229 6.07 -11.17 0.73
CA LEU A 229 7.06 -10.57 -0.17
C LEU A 229 7.71 -11.65 -1.06
N ALA A 230 7.62 -12.93 -0.68
CA ALA A 230 8.06 -14.06 -1.51
C ALA A 230 7.17 -14.27 -2.75
N GLU A 231 5.91 -13.85 -2.70
CA GLU A 231 4.97 -13.91 -3.83
C GLU A 231 5.12 -12.69 -4.77
N ALA A 232 6.08 -11.80 -4.50
CA ALA A 232 6.16 -10.55 -5.22
C ALA A 232 6.71 -10.70 -6.64
N SER A 233 6.52 -9.64 -7.43
CA SER A 233 7.03 -9.56 -8.79
C SER A 233 8.56 -9.52 -8.81
N LEU A 234 9.14 -9.75 -9.99
CA LEU A 234 10.59 -9.76 -10.21
C LEU A 234 11.29 -8.50 -9.67
N VAL A 235 10.63 -7.35 -9.77
CA VAL A 235 11.08 -6.07 -9.22
C VAL A 235 9.94 -5.53 -8.35
N PRO A 236 9.78 -5.97 -7.09
CA PRO A 236 8.65 -5.61 -6.25
C PRO A 236 8.54 -4.09 -6.04
N PRO A 237 7.32 -3.54 -5.92
CA PRO A 237 7.14 -2.12 -5.62
C PRO A 237 7.86 -1.67 -4.35
N GLN A 238 7.98 -2.51 -3.32
CA GLN A 238 8.71 -2.21 -2.09
C GLN A 238 10.22 -1.98 -2.37
N ALA A 239 10.84 -2.84 -3.19
CA ALA A 239 12.23 -2.68 -3.60
C ALA A 239 12.42 -1.40 -4.44
N ARG A 240 11.48 -1.11 -5.33
CA ARG A 240 11.50 0.12 -6.14
C ARG A 240 11.30 1.36 -5.27
N ALA A 241 10.47 1.29 -4.23
CA ALA A 241 10.22 2.41 -3.31
C ALA A 241 11.48 2.84 -2.55
N GLN A 242 12.42 1.92 -2.30
CA GLN A 242 13.71 2.21 -1.67
C GLN A 242 14.59 3.15 -2.52
N GLY A 243 14.41 3.15 -3.83
CA GLY A 243 15.24 3.87 -4.78
C GLY A 243 15.33 5.37 -4.48
N ASP A 244 16.53 5.92 -4.66
CA ASP A 244 16.84 7.33 -4.41
C ASP A 244 16.52 7.78 -2.96
N GLY A 245 16.81 6.90 -2.00
CA GLY A 245 16.60 7.16 -0.57
C GLY A 245 15.14 7.21 -0.17
N GLY A 246 14.27 6.44 -0.83
CA GLY A 246 12.82 6.41 -0.57
C GLY A 246 11.99 7.27 -1.51
N ARG A 247 12.63 8.10 -2.36
CA ARG A 247 11.91 9.06 -3.21
C ARG A 247 11.15 8.41 -4.36
N ASP A 248 11.60 7.25 -4.84
CA ASP A 248 10.91 6.53 -5.91
C ASP A 248 9.53 6.04 -5.50
N GLY A 249 9.30 5.81 -4.21
CA GLY A 249 7.97 5.49 -3.68
C GLY A 249 6.95 6.61 -3.89
N GLN A 250 7.40 7.85 -4.14
CA GLN A 250 6.56 9.03 -4.40
C GLN A 250 6.59 9.49 -5.86
N ARG A 251 7.07 8.65 -6.77
CA ARG A 251 7.10 8.94 -8.21
C ARG A 251 6.14 8.02 -8.95
N LEU A 252 5.70 8.45 -10.12
CA LEU A 252 5.19 7.54 -11.13
C LEU A 252 6.32 6.57 -11.52
N GLN A 253 5.99 5.29 -11.67
CA GLN A 253 6.98 4.27 -12.00
C GLN A 253 6.59 3.59 -13.31
N LEU A 254 7.36 3.83 -14.37
CA LEU A 254 7.26 3.06 -15.60
C LEU A 254 8.08 1.79 -15.44
N LEU A 255 7.47 0.63 -15.65
CA LEU A 255 8.18 -0.65 -15.75
C LEU A 255 8.14 -1.09 -17.20
N SER A 256 9.27 -1.53 -17.73
CA SER A 256 9.38 -2.06 -19.10
C SER A 256 10.14 -3.39 -19.08
N TYR A 257 9.52 -4.43 -19.61
CA TYR A 257 10.09 -5.77 -19.68
C TYR A 257 10.32 -6.14 -21.13
N GLU A 258 11.58 -6.31 -21.52
CA GLU A 258 11.95 -6.74 -22.86
C GLU A 258 11.63 -8.23 -23.05
N THR A 259 11.19 -8.60 -24.24
CA THR A 259 11.10 -9.99 -24.70
C THR A 259 11.55 -10.07 -26.16
N ARG A 260 11.71 -11.30 -26.66
CA ARG A 260 11.99 -11.56 -28.09
C ARG A 260 10.93 -11.00 -29.03
N THR A 261 9.71 -10.80 -28.54
CA THR A 261 8.56 -10.38 -29.35
C THR A 261 8.18 -8.93 -29.14
N GLY A 262 8.87 -8.17 -28.27
CA GLY A 262 8.58 -6.76 -28.01
C GLY A 262 8.80 -6.39 -26.55
N TRP A 263 7.98 -5.47 -26.04
CA TRP A 263 8.12 -4.93 -24.69
C TRP A 263 6.78 -4.87 -23.96
N TYR A 264 6.73 -5.37 -22.72
CA TYR A 264 5.61 -5.11 -21.83
C TYR A 264 5.84 -3.81 -21.08
N HIS A 265 4.82 -2.97 -20.97
CA HIS A 265 4.91 -1.69 -20.27
C HIS A 265 3.78 -1.51 -19.27
N ASP A 266 4.12 -1.04 -18.07
CA ASP A 266 3.18 -0.60 -17.05
C ASP A 266 3.58 0.74 -16.45
N LEU A 267 2.65 1.69 -16.42
CA LEU A 267 2.80 2.90 -15.60
C LEU A 267 2.06 2.71 -14.28
N TRP A 268 2.79 2.79 -13.18
CA TRP A 268 2.28 2.66 -11.83
C TRP A 268 2.15 4.05 -11.21
N LEU A 269 1.02 4.31 -10.55
CA LEU A 269 0.95 5.36 -9.52
C LEU A 269 1.74 4.94 -8.28
N PRO A 270 2.14 5.90 -7.42
CA PRO A 270 2.51 5.59 -6.05
C PRO A 270 1.44 4.74 -5.37
N GLY A 271 1.85 3.70 -4.63
CA GLY A 271 0.92 2.75 -4.02
C GLY A 271 -0.02 3.36 -2.99
N TYR A 272 0.30 4.54 -2.44
CA TYR A 272 -0.54 5.28 -1.51
C TYR A 272 -1.62 6.16 -2.17
N ALA A 273 -1.63 6.25 -3.51
CA ALA A 273 -2.47 7.24 -4.21
C ALA A 273 -3.98 7.01 -4.06
N TRP A 274 -4.40 5.82 -3.58
CA TRP A 274 -5.80 5.50 -3.31
C TRP A 274 -6.30 6.01 -1.95
N ALA A 275 -5.41 6.34 -1.02
CA ALA A 275 -5.74 6.72 0.35
C ALA A 275 -5.56 8.24 0.59
N GLU A 276 -6.07 8.74 1.71
CA GLU A 276 -5.78 10.10 2.17
C GLU A 276 -4.39 10.16 2.81
N THR A 277 -3.43 10.71 2.07
CA THR A 277 -2.03 10.83 2.51
C THR A 277 -1.61 12.31 2.54
N PRO A 278 -1.93 13.05 3.63
CA PRO A 278 -1.80 14.51 3.67
C PRO A 278 -0.34 14.99 3.57
N HIS A 279 0.63 14.11 3.76
CA HIS A 279 2.06 14.44 3.75
C HIS A 279 2.78 13.97 2.49
N ARG A 280 2.08 13.34 1.54
CA ARG A 280 2.65 12.82 0.31
C ARG A 280 2.16 13.57 -0.91
N TRP A 281 2.98 13.53 -1.96
CA TRP A 281 2.59 14.06 -3.26
C TRP A 281 1.45 13.22 -3.85
N ARG A 282 0.32 13.85 -4.16
CA ARG A 282 -0.81 13.21 -4.82
C ARG A 282 -0.69 13.36 -6.35
N PRO A 283 -0.65 12.26 -7.12
CA PRO A 283 -0.64 12.33 -8.57
C PRO A 283 -1.88 13.08 -9.10
N PRO A 284 -1.74 13.90 -10.14
CA PRO A 284 -2.85 14.62 -10.73
C PRO A 284 -3.82 13.67 -11.44
N GLY A 285 -5.09 14.09 -11.50
CA GLY A 285 -6.15 13.39 -12.21
C GLY A 285 -6.98 12.44 -11.35
N LEU A 286 -6.65 12.26 -10.08
CA LEU A 286 -7.49 11.54 -9.11
C LEU A 286 -8.63 12.45 -8.62
N GLY A 287 -9.86 12.02 -8.85
CA GLY A 287 -11.07 12.68 -8.37
C GLY A 287 -12.02 11.69 -7.68
N ASP A 288 -13.05 12.22 -7.04
CA ASP A 288 -14.05 11.43 -6.32
C ASP A 288 -14.84 10.50 -7.27
N GLY A 289 -14.91 9.22 -6.90
CA GLY A 289 -15.72 8.20 -7.58
C GLY A 289 -17.17 8.13 -7.11
N GLY A 290 -17.49 8.75 -5.97
CA GLY A 290 -18.81 8.71 -5.34
C GLY A 290 -19.03 7.52 -4.40
N ASP A 291 -17.99 6.75 -4.09
CA ASP A 291 -18.02 5.59 -3.19
C ASP A 291 -16.66 5.46 -2.47
N SER A 292 -16.62 4.70 -1.36
CA SER A 292 -15.43 4.57 -0.52
C SER A 292 -14.26 3.96 -1.30
N ASN A 293 -13.13 4.67 -1.29
CA ASN A 293 -11.90 4.34 -2.02
C ASN A 293 -12.09 4.08 -3.52
N VAL A 294 -13.18 4.57 -4.11
CA VAL A 294 -13.37 4.58 -5.56
C VAL A 294 -12.97 5.95 -6.08
N HIS A 295 -12.02 5.97 -7.02
CA HIS A 295 -11.51 7.19 -7.63
C HIS A 295 -11.83 7.20 -9.12
N ARG A 296 -12.29 8.35 -9.62
CA ARG A 296 -12.22 8.64 -11.06
C ARG A 296 -10.79 9.05 -11.39
N TYR A 297 -10.26 8.55 -12.49
CA TYR A 297 -8.95 8.95 -12.99
C TYR A 297 -9.09 9.60 -14.35
N ALA A 298 -8.66 10.86 -14.45
CA ALA A 298 -8.69 11.65 -15.68
C ALA A 298 -7.43 12.51 -15.76
N ASN A 299 -6.53 12.17 -16.69
CA ASN A 299 -5.25 12.85 -16.85
C ASN A 299 -5.01 13.13 -18.35
N ALA A 300 -5.41 14.32 -18.79
CA ALA A 300 -5.37 14.69 -20.22
C ALA A 300 -3.97 14.59 -20.87
N PRO A 301 -2.86 14.95 -20.18
CA PRO A 301 -1.53 14.66 -20.69
C PRO A 301 -1.26 13.17 -20.92
N LEU A 302 -1.62 12.31 -19.96
CA LEU A 302 -1.46 10.85 -20.11
C LEU A 302 -2.35 10.27 -21.22
N ASP A 303 -3.60 10.74 -21.36
CA ASP A 303 -4.49 10.33 -22.44
C ASP A 303 -3.93 10.71 -23.82
N THR A 304 -3.27 11.86 -23.90
CA THR A 304 -2.61 12.31 -25.13
C THR A 304 -1.39 11.43 -25.43
N ALA A 305 -0.55 11.16 -24.44
CA ALA A 305 0.58 10.25 -24.59
C ALA A 305 0.14 8.85 -25.02
N ALA A 306 -0.92 8.28 -24.42
CA ALA A 306 -1.44 6.97 -24.81
C ALA A 306 -1.94 6.93 -26.25
N ARG A 307 -2.63 7.99 -26.72
CA ARG A 307 -3.04 8.11 -28.13
C ARG A 307 -1.85 8.21 -29.06
N ASP A 308 -0.82 8.95 -28.68
CA ASP A 308 0.41 9.09 -29.46
C ASP A 308 1.15 7.76 -29.59
N LEU A 309 1.32 7.05 -28.48
CA LEU A 309 1.86 5.69 -28.46
C LEU A 309 1.04 4.74 -29.34
N GLY A 310 -0.30 4.85 -29.31
CA GLY A 310 -1.19 4.07 -30.16
C GLY A 310 -1.05 4.33 -31.65
N ARG A 311 -0.62 5.54 -32.07
CA ARG A 311 -0.34 5.83 -33.49
C ARG A 311 0.99 5.23 -33.95
N ASP A 312 1.97 5.15 -33.05
CA ASP A 312 3.31 4.64 -33.34
C ASP A 312 3.38 3.09 -33.23
N GLU A 313 2.38 2.48 -32.58
CA GLU A 313 2.27 1.03 -32.36
C GLU A 313 2.03 0.22 -33.64
N ARG A 314 2.73 -0.91 -33.77
CA ARG A 314 2.62 -1.84 -34.90
C ARG A 314 2.04 -3.21 -34.52
N HIS A 315 2.00 -3.57 -33.24
CA HIS A 315 1.40 -4.81 -32.77
C HIS A 315 -0.11 -4.68 -32.57
N PRO A 316 -0.87 -5.79 -32.69
CA PRO A 316 -2.30 -5.79 -32.40
C PRO A 316 -2.55 -5.56 -30.90
N GLY A 317 -3.23 -4.47 -30.57
CA GLY A 317 -3.58 -4.11 -29.20
C GLY A 317 -3.91 -2.63 -29.09
N ARG A 318 -4.00 -2.12 -27.87
CA ARG A 318 -4.17 -0.69 -27.60
C ARG A 318 -3.50 -0.28 -26.30
N TRP A 319 -3.03 0.96 -26.25
CA TRP A 319 -2.63 1.61 -25.02
C TRP A 319 -3.89 2.00 -24.24
N ALA A 320 -4.08 1.38 -23.08
CA ALA A 320 -5.26 1.57 -22.23
C ALA A 320 -4.90 2.37 -20.99
N VAL A 321 -5.59 3.49 -20.77
CA VAL A 321 -5.51 4.30 -19.54
C VAL A 321 -6.67 3.92 -18.63
N ALA A 322 -6.43 3.77 -17.34
CA ALA A 322 -7.48 3.53 -16.36
C ALA A 322 -8.39 4.76 -16.26
N THR A 323 -9.71 4.56 -16.12
CA THR A 323 -10.66 5.67 -15.89
C THR A 323 -11.26 5.66 -14.50
N THR A 324 -11.14 4.52 -13.82
CA THR A 324 -11.61 4.29 -12.46
C THR A 324 -10.60 3.43 -11.75
N LEU A 325 -10.32 3.77 -10.50
CA LEU A 325 -9.36 3.08 -9.64
C LEU A 325 -10.02 2.74 -8.32
N THR A 326 -9.78 1.53 -7.84
CA THR A 326 -9.94 1.14 -6.45
C THR A 326 -8.60 0.58 -5.96
N PRO A 327 -8.41 0.33 -4.66
CA PRO A 327 -7.18 -0.32 -4.20
C PRO A 327 -6.92 -1.66 -4.90
N PHE A 328 -7.98 -2.35 -5.35
CA PHE A 328 -7.89 -3.70 -5.90
C PHE A 328 -8.03 -3.76 -7.44
N LYS A 329 -8.40 -2.67 -8.10
CA LYS A 329 -8.76 -2.68 -9.52
C LYS A 329 -8.37 -1.39 -10.22
N ALA A 330 -7.82 -1.51 -11.42
CA ALA A 330 -7.56 -0.38 -12.29
C ALA A 330 -7.87 -0.71 -13.76
N LEU A 331 -7.08 -1.61 -14.35
CA LEU A 331 -7.24 -2.09 -15.72
C LEU A 331 -7.62 -3.59 -15.71
N PRO A 332 -8.18 -4.11 -16.83
CA PRO A 332 -8.38 -5.56 -16.98
C PRO A 332 -7.06 -6.32 -16.80
N GLU A 333 -7.08 -7.36 -15.96
CA GLU A 333 -5.93 -8.20 -15.57
C GLU A 333 -4.70 -7.44 -14.98
N ARG A 334 -4.75 -6.11 -14.85
CA ARG A 334 -3.72 -5.27 -14.23
C ARG A 334 -4.33 -4.48 -13.08
N ALA A 335 -4.20 -5.02 -11.88
CA ALA A 335 -4.70 -4.39 -10.67
C ALA A 335 -4.00 -3.04 -10.39
N PHE A 336 -4.60 -2.23 -9.52
CA PHE A 336 -3.96 -1.03 -8.99
C PHE A 336 -2.59 -1.40 -8.39
N PRO A 337 -1.55 -0.55 -8.53
CA PRO A 337 -1.58 0.85 -8.98
C PRO A 337 -1.32 1.09 -10.48
N ILE A 338 -1.54 0.10 -11.34
CA ILE A 338 -1.29 0.26 -12.78
C ILE A 338 -2.37 1.12 -13.45
N VAL A 339 -1.97 2.23 -14.06
CA VAL A 339 -2.88 3.19 -14.73
C VAL A 339 -2.72 3.26 -16.25
N LEU A 340 -1.64 2.72 -16.81
CA LEU A 340 -1.43 2.60 -18.25
C LEU A 340 -0.76 1.26 -18.55
N SER A 341 -1.27 0.54 -19.54
CA SER A 341 -0.65 -0.67 -20.09
C SER A 341 -1.00 -0.84 -21.57
N PHE A 342 -0.15 -1.55 -22.32
CA PHE A 342 -0.51 -2.05 -23.65
C PHE A 342 -1.29 -3.36 -23.52
N LEU A 343 -2.52 -3.41 -24.02
CA LEU A 343 -3.44 -4.53 -23.83
C LEU A 343 -4.05 -5.01 -25.15
N ARG A 344 -4.31 -6.32 -25.24
CA ARG A 344 -5.16 -6.94 -26.27
C ARG A 344 -6.22 -7.78 -25.58
N GLU A 345 -7.49 -7.55 -25.92
CA GLU A 345 -8.61 -8.29 -25.32
C GLU A 345 -8.61 -8.25 -23.78
N GLY A 346 -8.08 -7.17 -23.20
CA GLY A 346 -7.96 -6.99 -21.74
C GLY A 346 -6.76 -7.66 -21.09
N ARG A 347 -5.87 -8.29 -21.86
CA ARG A 347 -4.65 -8.93 -21.35
C ARG A 347 -3.40 -8.12 -21.71
N PRO A 348 -2.37 -8.10 -20.86
CA PRO A 348 -1.08 -7.52 -21.20
C PRO A 348 -0.44 -8.26 -22.37
N GLU A 349 0.04 -7.50 -23.35
CA GLU A 349 0.75 -8.00 -24.53
C GLU A 349 2.04 -7.20 -24.76
N PRO A 350 3.03 -7.73 -25.49
CA PRO A 350 4.22 -6.98 -25.82
C PRO A 350 3.93 -5.95 -26.91
N SER A 351 4.21 -4.69 -26.62
CA SER A 351 4.26 -3.56 -27.56
C SER A 351 5.44 -3.70 -28.52
N SER A 352 5.32 -3.14 -29.73
CA SER A 352 6.45 -3.00 -30.66
C SER A 352 7.34 -1.80 -30.36
N LEU A 353 6.95 -0.95 -29.40
CA LEU A 353 7.68 0.24 -29.00
C LEU A 353 8.74 -0.14 -27.96
N SER A 354 9.91 0.49 -28.03
CA SER A 354 10.98 0.26 -27.06
C SER A 354 10.71 1.02 -25.76
N ALA A 355 11.38 0.58 -24.70
CA ALA A 355 11.37 1.25 -23.40
C ALA A 355 11.71 2.75 -23.49
N ASP A 356 12.67 3.14 -24.33
CA ASP A 356 13.05 4.55 -24.50
C ASP A 356 11.97 5.40 -25.18
N VAL A 357 11.29 4.86 -26.19
CA VAL A 357 10.20 5.57 -26.88
C VAL A 357 9.06 5.83 -25.90
N VAL A 358 8.64 4.81 -25.15
CA VAL A 358 7.57 4.92 -24.17
C VAL A 358 7.98 5.87 -23.03
N GLY A 359 9.20 5.71 -22.51
CA GLY A 359 9.75 6.57 -21.46
C GLY A 359 9.76 8.05 -21.85
N ALA A 360 10.23 8.38 -23.06
CA ALA A 360 10.29 9.76 -23.53
C ALA A 360 8.90 10.39 -23.72
N ARG A 361 7.92 9.63 -24.20
CA ARG A 361 6.52 10.11 -24.34
C ARG A 361 5.90 10.41 -22.99
N LEU A 362 6.11 9.54 -22.01
CA LEU A 362 5.59 9.73 -20.65
C LEU A 362 6.32 10.83 -19.89
N GLU A 363 7.64 10.97 -20.07
CA GLU A 363 8.40 12.09 -19.53
C GLU A 363 7.85 13.43 -20.02
N ALA A 364 7.57 13.56 -21.32
CA ALA A 364 6.94 14.75 -21.87
C ALA A 364 5.53 15.01 -21.31
N ALA A 365 4.74 13.96 -21.07
CA ALA A 365 3.39 14.07 -20.49
C ALA A 365 3.40 14.58 -19.04
N PHE A 366 4.50 14.40 -18.32
CA PHE A 366 4.63 14.74 -16.91
C PHE A 366 5.68 15.82 -16.63
N ALA A 367 6.21 16.48 -17.67
CA ALA A 367 7.26 17.50 -17.55
C ALA A 367 6.85 18.70 -16.68
N ASP A 368 5.55 19.02 -16.64
CA ASP A 368 5.01 20.16 -15.88
C ASP A 368 4.60 19.79 -14.43
N LEU A 369 4.78 18.55 -14.00
CA LEU A 369 4.48 18.13 -12.63
C LEU A 369 5.62 18.55 -11.69
N ARG A 370 5.47 19.72 -11.08
CA ARG A 370 6.31 20.18 -9.96
C ARG A 370 5.73 19.69 -8.64
#